data_AF-A0A674K830-F1
#
_entry.id   AF-A0A674K830-F1
#
_cell.length_a   1.000
_cell.length_b   1.000
_cell.length_c   1.000
_cell.angle_alpha   90.00
_cell.angle_beta   90.00
_cell.angle_gamma   90.00
#
_symmetry.space_group_name_H-M   'P 1'
#
loop_
_entity.id
_entity.type
_entity.pdbx_description
1 polymer ?
#
loop_
_entity_poly.entity_id
_entity_poly.type
_entity_poly.pdbx_seq_one_letter_code
_entity_poly.pdbx_strand_id
1 'polypeptide(L)'
;CKYSQLSLYSCPTHESKYVEEPQTQLEKGISYLRHSVEPYTSWCQDLYTKAMPKVEKTVERGRESCEFLKNPPPGFYPRLGVIGFAGIVGLFLSRGSKIKRLVYPVGFMGIGASLYYPQQAVAIAKVTGSRLYDWSLQGYVAVESLWKDNPKKKKSGKKANKKRYFLSTGNILN
;
A
#
# COMPACT_ATOMS: atom_id res chain seq x y z
N CYS A 1 -11.54 -60.06 -63.64
CA CYS A 1 -12.10 -58.90 -64.37
C CYS A 1 -11.44 -57.61 -63.88
N LYS A 2 -10.79 -56.89 -64.80
CA LYS A 2 -10.57 -55.44 -64.74
C LYS A 2 -11.93 -54.72 -64.69
N TYR A 3 -12.10 -53.70 -63.87
CA TYR A 3 -12.17 -52.31 -64.35
C TYR A 3 -12.23 -51.32 -63.19
N SER A 4 -11.23 -50.45 -63.15
CA SER A 4 -11.16 -49.23 -62.37
C SER A 4 -12.14 -48.19 -62.93
N GLN A 5 -12.92 -47.57 -62.05
CA GLN A 5 -13.49 -46.22 -62.20
C GLN A 5 -13.73 -45.70 -60.77
N LEU A 6 -13.43 -44.48 -60.36
CA LEU A 6 -12.67 -43.38 -60.93
C LEU A 6 -12.46 -42.43 -59.73
N SER A 7 -11.26 -41.90 -59.57
CA SER A 7 -10.95 -40.81 -58.65
C SER A 7 -11.78 -39.57 -58.97
N LEU A 8 -12.39 -38.91 -57.98
CA LEU A 8 -12.70 -37.49 -58.13
C LEU A 8 -12.92 -36.70 -56.82
N TYR A 9 -12.21 -37.01 -55.74
CA TYR A 9 -11.95 -36.00 -54.69
C TYR A 9 -10.60 -36.25 -54.02
N SER A 10 -9.56 -36.28 -54.85
CA SER A 10 -8.21 -35.89 -54.46
C SER A 10 -8.15 -34.36 -54.42
N CYS A 11 -8.32 -33.78 -53.23
CA CYS A 11 -7.74 -32.49 -52.90
C CYS A 11 -6.55 -32.73 -51.96
N PRO A 12 -5.42 -32.04 -52.18
CA PRO A 12 -4.10 -32.51 -51.82
C PRO A 12 -3.79 -32.29 -50.33
N THR A 13 -3.01 -33.23 -49.80
CA THR A 13 -1.90 -33.03 -48.87
C THR A 13 -1.89 -31.70 -48.13
N HIS A 14 -2.51 -31.67 -46.96
CA HIS A 14 -1.92 -30.95 -45.83
C HIS A 14 -1.75 -31.97 -44.71
N GLU A 15 -0.82 -32.90 -44.93
CA GLU A 15 0.17 -33.18 -43.89
C GLU A 15 0.59 -31.79 -43.41
N SER A 16 -0.06 -31.26 -42.37
CA SER A 16 0.57 -30.28 -41.53
C SER A 16 1.73 -31.04 -40.95
N LYS A 17 2.80 -31.08 -41.74
CA LYS A 17 4.16 -31.29 -41.33
C LYS A 17 4.21 -30.46 -40.07
N TYR A 18 4.06 -31.13 -38.93
CA TYR A 18 4.55 -30.60 -37.69
C TYR A 18 6.03 -30.51 -38.02
N VAL A 19 6.41 -29.36 -38.55
CA VAL A 19 7.78 -28.99 -38.75
C VAL A 19 8.25 -29.03 -37.31
N GLU A 20 8.81 -30.18 -36.97
CA GLU A 20 9.73 -30.34 -35.86
C GLU A 20 10.85 -29.36 -36.21
N GLU A 21 10.60 -28.10 -35.83
CA GLU A 21 11.41 -26.97 -36.18
C GLU A 21 12.76 -27.22 -35.50
N PRO A 22 13.85 -27.13 -36.26
CA PRO A 22 15.10 -27.76 -35.90
C PRO A 22 15.59 -27.17 -34.58
N GLN A 23 15.93 -28.05 -33.65
CA GLN A 23 16.67 -27.81 -32.40
C GLN A 23 16.88 -26.34 -32.02
N THR A 24 16.14 -25.83 -31.04
CA THR A 24 16.49 -24.52 -30.47
C THR A 24 16.40 -24.57 -28.95
N GLN A 25 17.50 -24.16 -28.32
CA GLN A 25 17.74 -24.21 -26.88
C GLN A 25 16.64 -23.58 -26.01
N LEU A 26 15.74 -22.79 -26.62
CA LEU A 26 14.58 -22.21 -25.98
C LEU A 26 13.55 -23.25 -25.49
N GLU A 27 13.24 -24.31 -26.23
CA GLU A 27 12.24 -25.30 -25.80
C GLU A 27 12.72 -26.09 -24.58
N LYS A 28 14.00 -26.47 -24.57
CA LYS A 28 14.62 -27.10 -23.39
C LYS A 28 14.63 -26.15 -22.20
N GLY A 29 14.92 -24.86 -22.43
CA GLY A 29 14.85 -23.83 -21.39
C GLY A 29 13.44 -23.60 -20.84
N ILE A 30 12.43 -23.54 -21.71
CA ILE A 30 11.02 -23.37 -21.32
C ILE A 30 10.49 -24.63 -20.63
N SER A 31 10.89 -25.82 -21.07
CA SER A 31 10.55 -27.08 -20.41
C SER A 31 11.19 -27.18 -19.03
N TYR A 32 12.47 -26.80 -18.89
CA TYR A 32 13.18 -26.80 -17.61
C TYR A 32 12.61 -25.74 -16.65
N LEU A 33 12.27 -24.55 -17.17
CA LEU A 33 11.59 -23.50 -16.42
C LEU A 33 10.21 -23.94 -15.95
N ARG A 34 9.43 -24.61 -16.80
CA ARG A 34 8.10 -25.13 -16.42
C ARG A 34 8.22 -26.18 -15.32
N HIS A 35 9.15 -27.12 -15.47
CA HIS A 35 9.39 -28.13 -14.42
C HIS A 35 9.92 -27.53 -13.12
N SER A 36 10.68 -26.43 -13.20
CA SER A 36 11.18 -25.71 -12.01
C SER A 36 10.09 -24.85 -11.34
N VAL A 37 9.11 -24.36 -12.11
CA VAL A 37 8.02 -23.50 -11.64
C VAL A 37 6.81 -24.31 -11.16
N GLU A 38 6.59 -25.52 -11.66
CA GLU A 38 5.56 -26.45 -11.18
C GLU A 38 5.55 -26.65 -9.65
N PRO A 39 6.68 -26.99 -8.99
CA PRO A 39 6.68 -27.15 -7.55
C PRO A 39 6.46 -25.81 -6.82
N TYR A 40 6.97 -24.69 -7.37
CA TYR A 40 6.80 -23.37 -6.75
C TYR A 40 5.36 -22.86 -6.86
N THR A 41 4.69 -23.10 -7.99
CA THR A 41 3.28 -22.73 -8.19
C THR A 41 2.36 -23.52 -7.27
N SER A 42 2.63 -24.82 -7.06
CA SER A 42 1.87 -25.65 -6.11
C SER A 42 2.00 -25.14 -4.66
N TRP A 43 3.21 -24.77 -4.23
CA TRP A 43 3.45 -24.23 -2.89
C TRP A 43 2.81 -22.85 -2.69
N CYS A 44 2.92 -21.97 -3.69
CA CYS A 44 2.26 -20.66 -3.66
C CYS A 44 0.73 -20.80 -3.62
N GLN A 45 0.15 -21.74 -4.37
CA GLN A 45 -1.29 -22.01 -4.33
C GLN A 45 -1.73 -22.55 -2.96
N ASP A 46 -0.96 -23.43 -2.33
CA ASP A 46 -1.25 -23.95 -0.98
C ASP A 46 -1.15 -22.85 0.09
N LEU A 47 -0.11 -22.01 0.02
CA LEU A 47 0.04 -20.87 0.92
C LEU A 47 -1.09 -19.85 0.75
N TYR A 48 -1.49 -19.59 -0.50
CA TYR A 48 -2.55 -18.66 -0.83
C TYR A 48 -3.91 -19.18 -0.37
N THR A 49 -4.22 -20.45 -0.60
CA THR A 49 -5.46 -21.09 -0.12
C THR A 49 -5.52 -21.18 1.39
N LYS A 50 -4.37 -21.26 2.08
CA LYS A 50 -4.30 -21.19 3.55
C LYS A 50 -4.39 -19.77 4.12
N ALA A 51 -3.86 -18.78 3.40
CA ALA A 51 -3.87 -17.38 3.82
C ALA A 51 -5.21 -16.68 3.51
N MET A 52 -5.83 -17.00 2.37
CA MET A 52 -7.14 -16.50 1.95
C MET A 52 -8.21 -16.53 3.06
N PRO A 53 -8.50 -17.68 3.69
CA PRO A 53 -9.53 -17.75 4.73
C PRO A 53 -9.15 -16.97 5.99
N LYS A 54 -7.86 -16.74 6.25
CA LYS A 54 -7.39 -15.93 7.38
C LYS A 54 -7.57 -14.44 7.11
N VAL A 55 -7.31 -14.02 5.87
CA VAL A 55 -7.54 -12.65 5.41
C VAL A 55 -9.04 -12.36 5.36
N GLU A 56 -9.84 -13.26 4.80
CA GLU A 56 -11.31 -13.15 4.77
C GLU A 56 -11.88 -13.05 6.18
N LYS A 57 -11.47 -13.92 7.12
CA LYS A 57 -11.91 -13.82 8.53
C LYS A 57 -11.48 -12.52 9.21
N THR A 58 -10.31 -11.99 8.86
CA THR A 58 -9.83 -10.71 9.41
C THR A 58 -10.59 -9.53 8.81
N VAL A 59 -10.89 -9.59 7.51
CA VAL A 59 -11.68 -8.59 6.79
C VAL A 59 -13.12 -8.60 7.28
N GLU A 60 -13.73 -9.78 7.47
CA GLU A 60 -15.09 -9.92 7.98
C GLU A 60 -15.19 -9.40 9.43
N ARG A 61 -14.25 -9.81 10.30
CA ARG A 61 -14.16 -9.28 11.66
C ARG A 61 -13.90 -7.77 11.69
N GLY A 62 -13.11 -7.28 10.75
CA GLY A 62 -12.86 -5.86 10.54
C GLY A 62 -14.12 -5.11 10.08
N ARG A 63 -14.93 -5.73 9.22
CA ARG A 63 -16.21 -5.20 8.74
C ARG A 63 -17.22 -5.11 9.86
N GLU A 64 -17.39 -6.18 10.63
CA GLU A 64 -18.22 -6.20 11.83
C GLU A 64 -17.79 -5.08 12.78
N SER A 65 -16.49 -4.96 13.07
CA SER A 65 -15.95 -3.89 13.91
C SER A 65 -16.17 -2.49 13.34
N CYS A 66 -16.14 -2.35 12.01
CA CYS A 66 -16.38 -1.09 11.30
C CYS A 66 -17.87 -0.70 11.34
N GLU A 67 -18.78 -1.66 11.26
CA GLU A 67 -20.21 -1.42 11.44
C GLU A 67 -20.56 -1.02 12.89
N PHE A 68 -19.87 -1.63 13.88
CA PHE A 68 -19.95 -1.19 15.29
C PHE A 68 -19.41 0.23 15.50
N LEU A 69 -18.38 0.64 14.76
CA LEU A 69 -17.88 2.01 14.78
C LEU A 69 -18.82 2.98 14.05
N LYS A 70 -19.55 2.51 13.04
CA LYS A 70 -20.45 3.31 12.18
C LYS A 70 -21.80 3.60 12.85
N ASN A 71 -22.27 2.75 13.77
CA ASN A 71 -23.42 3.00 14.64
C ASN A 71 -22.97 3.10 16.11
N PRO A 72 -22.25 4.17 16.51
CA PRO A 72 -21.67 4.22 17.83
C PRO A 72 -22.76 4.45 18.90
N PRO A 73 -22.90 3.57 19.91
CA PRO A 73 -23.65 3.91 21.10
C PRO A 73 -22.96 5.11 21.79
N PRO A 74 -23.73 6.04 22.38
CA PRO A 74 -23.19 7.25 22.99
C PRO A 74 -22.16 6.88 24.08
N GLY A 75 -20.87 7.13 23.79
CA GLY A 75 -19.76 6.84 24.71
C GLY A 75 -18.67 5.89 24.21
N PHE A 76 -18.77 5.33 23.00
CA PHE A 76 -17.76 4.39 22.48
C PHE A 76 -16.41 5.06 22.14
N TYR A 77 -16.42 6.20 21.45
CA TYR A 77 -15.21 6.95 21.10
C TYR A 77 -14.46 7.53 22.30
N PRO A 78 -15.13 8.13 23.31
CA PRO A 78 -14.46 8.52 24.55
C PRO A 78 -13.75 7.35 25.24
N ARG A 79 -14.39 6.17 25.30
CA ARG A 79 -13.81 4.97 25.94
C ARG A 79 -12.65 4.39 25.14
N LEU A 80 -12.78 4.25 23.82
CA LEU A 80 -11.68 3.84 22.93
C LEU A 80 -10.53 4.84 22.97
N GLY A 81 -10.84 6.14 23.01
CA GLY A 81 -9.85 7.20 23.16
C GLY A 81 -9.06 7.04 24.45
N VAL A 82 -9.74 6.88 25.59
CA VAL A 82 -9.08 6.68 26.88
C VAL A 82 -8.26 5.38 26.91
N ILE A 83 -8.78 4.28 26.38
CA ILE A 83 -8.06 2.99 26.31
C ILE A 83 -6.82 3.09 25.42
N GLY A 84 -6.94 3.70 24.24
CA GLY A 84 -5.83 3.92 23.31
C GLY A 84 -4.79 4.86 23.89
N PHE A 85 -5.23 5.96 24.51
CA PHE A 85 -4.34 6.93 25.15
C PHE A 85 -3.61 6.31 26.35
N ALA A 86 -4.31 5.55 27.20
CA ALA A 86 -3.70 4.82 28.31
C ALA A 86 -2.67 3.79 27.82
N GLY A 87 -2.92 3.12 26.68
CA GLY A 87 -1.97 2.20 26.07
C GLY A 87 -0.69 2.90 25.57
N ILE A 88 -0.83 4.02 24.85
CA ILE A 88 0.32 4.79 24.35
C ILE A 88 1.12 5.38 25.52
N VAL A 89 0.44 5.96 26.51
CA VAL A 89 1.07 6.48 27.72
C VAL A 89 1.79 5.37 28.47
N GLY A 90 1.17 4.20 28.63
CA GLY A 90 1.76 3.03 29.27
C GLY A 90 2.99 2.51 28.53
N LEU A 91 2.95 2.47 27.19
CA LEU A 91 4.09 2.10 26.36
C LEU A 91 5.26 3.09 26.52
N PHE A 92 4.96 4.39 26.52
CA PHE A 92 5.94 5.46 26.72
C PHE A 92 6.56 5.44 28.13
N LEU A 93 5.78 5.05 29.14
CA LEU A 93 6.26 4.85 30.50
C LEU A 93 7.10 3.56 30.64
N SER A 94 6.75 2.50 29.90
CA SER A 94 7.42 1.19 29.97
C SER A 94 8.79 1.17 29.29
N ARG A 95 8.99 1.96 28.23
CA ARG A 95 10.25 2.05 27.47
C ARG A 95 11.33 2.87 28.19
N GLY A 96 11.23 2.99 29.52
CA GLY A 96 11.89 4.01 30.31
C GLY A 96 13.29 3.66 30.83
N SER A 97 14.25 4.55 30.53
CA SER A 97 15.33 4.85 31.48
C SER A 97 15.42 6.36 31.83
N LYS A 98 14.85 7.28 31.03
CA LYS A 98 15.01 8.73 31.26
C LYS A 98 13.71 9.55 31.18
N ILE A 99 12.74 9.11 30.39
CA ILE A 99 11.48 9.86 30.15
C ILE A 99 10.62 10.00 31.41
N LYS A 100 10.48 8.94 32.22
CA LYS A 100 9.74 9.01 33.50
C LYS A 100 10.38 9.98 34.50
N ARG A 101 11.69 10.19 34.42
CA ARG A 101 12.45 11.11 35.29
C ARG A 101 12.24 12.58 34.93
N LEU A 102 11.85 12.89 33.69
CA LEU A 102 11.61 14.26 33.22
C LEU A 102 10.12 14.60 33.20
N VAL A 103 9.28 13.71 32.70
CA VAL A 103 7.83 13.95 32.58
C VAL A 103 7.17 14.11 33.95
N TYR A 104 7.63 13.36 34.96
CA TYR A 104 7.05 13.43 36.31
C TYR A 104 7.26 14.80 36.98
N PRO A 105 8.49 15.33 37.16
CA PRO A 105 8.68 16.65 37.76
C PRO A 105 8.20 17.80 36.86
N VAL A 106 8.41 17.74 35.54
CA VAL A 106 7.96 18.81 34.63
C VAL A 106 6.42 18.87 34.57
N GLY A 107 5.77 17.72 34.46
CA GLY A 107 4.30 17.64 34.47
C GLY A 107 3.72 18.05 35.82
N PHE A 108 4.30 17.60 36.93
CA PHE A 108 3.83 17.93 38.27
C PHE A 108 4.05 19.41 38.61
N MET A 109 5.20 20.00 38.24
CA MET A 109 5.43 21.44 38.36
C MET A 109 4.48 22.25 37.50
N GLY A 110 4.21 21.83 36.26
CA GLY A 110 3.25 22.52 35.38
C GLY A 110 1.83 22.52 35.95
N ILE A 111 1.37 21.38 36.46
CA ILE A 111 0.04 21.25 37.09
C ILE A 111 -0.01 22.06 38.40
N GLY A 112 1.02 21.97 39.24
CA GLY A 112 1.10 22.75 40.48
C GLY A 112 1.11 24.25 40.23
N ALA A 113 1.90 24.73 39.26
CA ALA A 113 1.91 26.14 38.86
C ALA A 113 0.57 26.58 38.25
N SER A 114 -0.10 25.71 37.49
CA SER A 114 -1.42 26.01 36.92
C SER A 114 -2.51 26.16 37.98
N LEU A 115 -2.46 25.33 39.04
CA LEU A 115 -3.43 25.40 40.14
C LEU A 115 -3.17 26.59 41.07
N TYR A 116 -1.90 26.93 41.30
CA TYR A 116 -1.51 28.03 42.18
C TYR A 116 -1.66 29.42 41.51
N TYR A 117 -1.51 29.53 40.19
CA TYR A 117 -1.70 30.78 39.44
C TYR A 117 -2.48 30.59 38.13
N PRO A 118 -3.81 30.39 38.19
CA PRO A 118 -4.63 30.11 37.03
C PRO A 118 -4.66 31.27 36.00
N GLN A 119 -4.51 32.52 36.44
CA GLN A 119 -4.48 33.70 35.56
C GLN A 119 -3.27 33.70 34.62
N GLN A 120 -2.09 33.31 35.12
CA GLN A 120 -0.88 33.22 34.31
C GLN A 120 -0.94 32.02 33.36
N ALA A 121 -1.49 30.90 33.83
CA ALA A 121 -1.73 29.74 32.97
C ALA A 121 -2.66 30.04 31.80
N VAL A 122 -3.75 30.80 32.03
CA VAL A 122 -4.68 31.21 30.95
C VAL A 122 -4.01 32.16 29.96
N ALA A 123 -3.21 33.13 30.43
CA ALA A 123 -2.49 34.05 29.56
C ALA A 123 -1.47 33.32 28.67
N ILE A 124 -0.68 32.41 29.27
CA ILE A 124 0.28 31.57 28.54
C ILE A 124 -0.46 30.64 27.58
N ALA A 125 -1.55 30.01 28.00
CA ALA A 125 -2.35 29.13 27.16
C ALA A 125 -2.95 29.86 25.95
N LYS A 126 -3.38 31.12 26.09
CA LYS A 126 -3.86 31.93 24.96
C LYS A 126 -2.77 32.22 23.95
N VAL A 127 -1.59 32.65 24.41
CA VAL A 127 -0.45 32.98 23.53
C VAL A 127 0.14 31.73 22.88
N THR A 128 0.29 30.64 23.63
CA THR A 128 0.75 29.35 23.09
C THR A 128 -0.30 28.73 22.18
N GLY A 129 -1.58 28.85 22.52
CA GLY A 129 -2.69 28.33 21.73
C GLY A 129 -2.77 28.98 20.34
N SER A 130 -2.61 30.30 20.24
CA SER A 130 -2.60 30.98 18.93
C SER A 130 -1.39 30.57 18.10
N ARG A 131 -0.19 30.50 18.70
CA ARG A 131 1.03 30.06 18.00
C ARG A 131 0.96 28.62 17.53
N LEU A 132 0.40 27.73 18.36
CA LEU A 132 0.20 26.33 18.01
C LEU A 132 -0.85 26.21 16.89
N TYR A 133 -1.92 27.01 16.94
CA TYR A 133 -2.91 27.05 15.89
C TYR A 133 -2.30 27.45 14.55
N ASP A 134 -1.53 28.55 14.51
CA ASP A 134 -0.85 29.01 13.29
C ASP A 134 0.13 27.97 12.75
N TRP A 135 0.95 27.35 13.62
CA TRP A 135 1.89 26.30 13.23
C TRP A 135 1.17 25.04 12.74
N SER A 136 0.06 24.67 13.38
CA SER A 136 -0.76 23.53 12.97
C SER A 136 -1.40 23.76 11.60
N LEU A 137 -1.88 24.98 11.34
CA LEU A 137 -2.45 25.37 10.07
C LEU A 137 -1.39 25.36 8.97
N GLN A 138 -0.21 25.91 9.27
CA GLN A 138 0.93 25.90 8.35
C GLN A 138 1.41 24.46 8.06
N GLY A 139 1.44 23.60 9.08
CA GLY A 139 1.77 22.19 8.94
C GLY A 139 0.75 21.44 8.09
N TYR A 140 -0.55 21.69 8.31
CA TYR A 140 -1.62 21.12 7.50
C TYR A 140 -1.51 21.54 6.04
N VAL A 141 -1.31 22.84 5.77
CA VAL A 141 -1.13 23.37 4.41
C VAL A 141 0.15 22.81 3.75
N ALA A 142 1.23 22.62 4.52
CA ALA A 142 2.45 22.01 4.01
C ALA A 142 2.25 20.53 3.65
N VAL A 143 1.53 19.76 4.47
CA VAL A 143 1.20 18.37 4.17
C VAL A 143 0.23 18.28 3.00
N GLU A 144 -0.78 19.15 2.94
CA GLU A 144 -1.75 19.20 1.85
C GLU A 144 -1.09 19.54 0.52
N SER A 145 -0.14 20.49 0.51
CA SER A 145 0.62 20.85 -0.70
C SER A 145 1.51 19.71 -1.18
N LEU A 146 2.26 19.06 -0.27
CA LEU A 146 3.03 17.85 -0.58
C LEU A 146 2.14 16.71 -1.11
N TRP A 147 0.95 16.55 -0.53
CA TRP A 147 -0.01 15.54 -0.97
C TRP A 147 -0.67 15.86 -2.31
N LYS A 148 -0.91 17.14 -2.65
CA LYS A 148 -1.47 17.56 -3.94
C LYS A 148 -0.46 17.58 -5.08
N ASP A 149 0.83 17.76 -4.78
CA ASP A 149 1.91 17.70 -5.78
C ASP A 149 2.26 16.27 -6.21
N ASN A 150 2.15 15.30 -5.31
CA ASN A 150 2.44 13.89 -5.57
C ASN A 150 1.51 13.20 -6.62
N PRO A 151 0.19 13.45 -6.69
CA PRO A 151 -0.69 12.86 -7.69
C PRO A 151 -0.58 13.53 -9.08
N LYS A 152 -0.15 14.79 -9.17
CA LYS A 152 -0.02 15.50 -10.46
C LYS A 152 1.31 15.23 -11.17
N LYS A 153 2.43 15.04 -10.45
CA LYS A 153 3.74 14.74 -11.09
C LYS A 153 3.81 13.37 -11.77
N LYS A 154 3.01 12.37 -11.36
CA LYS A 154 2.97 11.07 -12.07
C LYS A 154 2.37 11.13 -13.48
N LYS A 155 1.56 12.15 -13.82
CA LYS A 155 0.95 12.27 -15.17
C LYS A 155 1.77 13.11 -16.17
N SER A 156 2.60 14.06 -15.74
CA SER A 156 3.39 14.88 -16.68
C SER A 156 4.71 14.23 -17.10
N GLY A 157 5.31 13.39 -16.25
CA GLY A 157 6.56 12.67 -16.54
C GLY A 157 6.46 11.71 -17.74
N LYS A 158 5.29 11.09 -18.00
CA LYS A 158 5.08 10.24 -19.18
C LYS A 158 4.92 11.02 -20.48
N LYS A 159 4.38 12.25 -20.46
CA LYS A 159 4.20 13.06 -21.68
C LYS A 159 5.48 13.78 -22.13
N ALA A 160 6.33 14.19 -21.18
CA ALA A 160 7.61 14.85 -21.50
C ALA A 160 8.63 13.88 -22.12
N ASN A 161 8.66 12.61 -21.66
CA ASN A 161 9.61 11.63 -22.21
C ASN A 161 9.26 11.24 -23.66
N LYS A 162 7.97 11.11 -24.01
CA LYS A 162 7.53 10.82 -25.40
C LYS A 162 7.90 11.93 -26.40
N LYS A 163 7.90 13.21 -25.99
CA LYS A 163 8.32 14.32 -26.87
C LYS A 163 9.84 14.34 -27.12
N ARG A 164 10.67 13.96 -26.14
CA ARG A 164 12.12 13.91 -26.35
C ARG A 164 12.56 12.78 -27.28
N TYR A 165 11.92 11.62 -27.25
CA TYR A 165 12.23 10.56 -28.22
C TYR A 165 11.87 10.98 -29.64
N PHE A 166 10.74 11.67 -29.85
CA PHE A 166 10.32 12.10 -31.19
C PHE A 166 11.23 13.20 -31.78
N LEU A 167 11.74 14.12 -30.96
CA LEU A 167 12.68 15.16 -31.41
C LEU A 167 14.10 14.60 -31.66
N SER A 168 14.52 13.55 -30.93
CA SER A 168 15.84 12.96 -31.10
C SER A 168 15.95 12.09 -32.37
N THR A 169 14.86 11.49 -32.85
CA THR A 169 14.87 10.69 -34.08
C THR A 169 14.73 11.55 -35.35
N GLY A 170 14.20 12.77 -35.25
CA GLY A 170 14.08 13.70 -36.39
C GLY A 170 15.37 14.42 -36.79
N ASN A 171 16.35 14.53 -35.89
CA ASN A 171 17.63 15.21 -36.14
C ASN A 171 18.75 14.28 -36.65
N ILE A 172 18.49 12.99 -36.81
CA ILE A 172 19.46 12.00 -37.30
C ILE A 172 19.22 11.69 -38.80
N LEU A 173 18.23 12.35 -39.41
CA LEU A 173 17.79 12.09 -40.79
C LEU A 173 17.85 13.34 -41.70
N ASN A 174 18.61 14.37 -41.31
CA ASN A 174 18.94 15.52 -42.17
C ASN A 174 20.45 15.65 -42.32
#